data_AF-A0A930WPR3-F1
#
_entry.id   AF-A0A930WPR3-F1
#
_cell.length_a   1.000
_cell.length_b   1.000
_cell.length_c   1.000
_cell.angle_alpha   90.00
_cell.angle_beta   90.00
_cell.angle_gamma   90.00
#
_symmetry.space_group_name_H-M   'P 1'
#
loop_
_entity.id
_entity.type
_entity.pdbx_description
1 polymer ?
#
loop_
_entity_poly.entity_id
_entity_poly.type
_entity_poly.pdbx_seq_one_letter_code
_entity_poly.pdbx_strand_id
1 'polypeptide(L)'
;VIYYKQISEGYEDRDRFVILQKLGIDQKTIKKSINRQVLIVFFLPLVTAFIHTAFAFKMYRKIIQLFGVDGNVTLNATIVIGAIFVVVYLIVYQITSRSYYKIIKR
;
A
#
# COMPACT_ATOMS: atom_id res chain seq x y z
N VAL A 1 1.39 7.13 -8.87
CA VAL A 1 -0.09 7.00 -8.97
C VAL A 1 -0.76 7.02 -7.60
N ILE A 2 -0.50 6.05 -6.70
CA ILE A 2 -1.17 5.98 -5.38
C ILE A 2 -0.97 7.26 -4.54
N TYR A 3 0.26 7.79 -4.49
CA TYR A 3 0.55 9.04 -3.79
C TYR A 3 -0.38 10.18 -4.25
N TYR A 4 -0.35 10.50 -5.55
CA TYR A 4 -1.17 11.60 -6.11
C TYR A 4 -2.67 11.37 -5.88
N LYS A 5 -3.15 10.14 -6.11
CA LYS A 5 -4.55 9.76 -5.89
C LYS A 5 -4.96 10.01 -4.43
N GLN A 6 -4.16 9.55 -3.47
CA GLN A 6 -4.46 9.71 -2.05
C GLN A 6 -4.42 11.18 -1.64
N ILE A 7 -3.47 11.98 -2.15
CA ILE A 7 -3.47 13.42 -1.90
C ILE A 7 -4.75 14.07 -2.43
N SER A 8 -5.16 13.77 -3.66
CA SER A 8 -6.39 14.29 -4.25
C SER A 8 -7.63 13.89 -3.45
N GLU A 9 -7.75 12.60 -3.09
CA GLU A 9 -8.83 12.09 -2.23
C GLU A 9 -8.83 12.81 -0.87
N GLY A 10 -7.66 13.07 -0.28
CA GLY A 10 -7.55 13.77 1.00
C GLY A 10 -8.05 15.21 0.96
N TYR A 11 -7.92 15.89 -0.18
CA TYR A 11 -8.51 17.22 -0.38
C TYR A 11 -10.03 17.14 -0.57
N GLU A 12 -10.54 16.21 -1.36
CA GLU A 12 -11.99 16.03 -1.56
C GLU A 12 -12.71 15.60 -0.27
N ASP A 13 -12.10 14.68 0.48
CA ASP A 13 -12.65 14.16 1.72
C ASP A 13 -12.70 15.24 2.82
N ARG A 14 -11.79 16.22 2.81
CA ARG A 14 -11.76 17.33 3.76
C ARG A 14 -13.07 18.12 3.75
N ASP A 15 -13.55 18.50 2.57
CA ASP A 15 -14.79 19.27 2.43
C ASP A 15 -16.00 18.48 2.95
N ARG A 16 -16.03 17.17 2.68
CA ARG A 16 -17.07 16.26 3.21
C ARG A 16 -16.99 16.13 4.73
N PHE A 17 -15.80 16.03 5.31
CA PHE A 17 -15.63 15.93 6.77
C PHE A 17 -16.08 17.18 7.51
N VAL A 18 -15.85 18.37 6.95
CA VAL A 18 -16.37 19.62 7.51
C VAL A 18 -17.91 19.59 7.59
N ILE A 19 -18.59 19.03 6.59
CA ILE A 19 -20.05 18.86 6.60
C ILE A 19 -20.47 17.83 7.66
N LEU A 20 -19.81 16.68 7.74
CA LEU A 20 -20.13 15.65 8.73
C LEU A 20 -19.95 16.16 10.18
N GLN A 21 -18.97 17.02 10.43
CA GLN A 21 -18.79 17.68 11.73
C GLN A 21 -19.96 18.62 12.06
N LYS A 22 -20.47 19.38 11.08
CA LYS A 22 -21.66 20.24 11.26
C LYS A 22 -22.92 19.43 11.59
N LEU A 23 -22.98 18.17 11.17
CA LEU A 23 -24.04 17.22 11.51
C LEU A 23 -23.82 16.51 12.85
N GLY A 24 -22.76 16.86 13.60
CA GLY A 24 -22.48 16.31 14.92
C GLY A 24 -21.69 14.99 14.92
N ILE A 25 -21.12 14.56 13.78
CA ILE A 25 -20.26 13.38 13.76
C ILE A 25 -18.94 13.68 14.47
N ASP A 26 -18.60 12.82 15.42
CA ASP A 26 -17.36 12.93 16.19
C ASP A 26 -16.10 12.74 15.33
N GLN A 27 -15.08 13.54 15.66
CA GLN A 27 -13.79 13.56 14.95
C GLN A 27 -13.03 12.24 15.03
N LYS A 28 -13.22 11.46 16.12
CA LYS A 28 -12.59 10.14 16.25
C LYS A 28 -13.17 9.17 15.23
N THR A 29 -14.47 9.26 14.95
CA THR A 29 -15.16 8.42 13.95
C THR A 29 -14.66 8.75 12.55
N ILE A 30 -14.56 10.04 12.22
CA ILE A 30 -13.98 10.52 10.96
C ILE A 30 -12.56 9.98 10.77
N LYS A 31 -11.68 10.19 11.76
CA LYS A 31 -10.29 9.72 11.72
C LYS A 31 -10.18 8.20 11.58
N LYS A 32 -11.05 7.45 12.27
CA LYS A 32 -11.07 5.97 12.17
C LYS A 32 -11.47 5.52 10.75
N SER A 33 -12.42 6.19 10.13
CA SER A 33 -12.87 5.88 8.76
C SER A 33 -11.74 6.10 7.75
N ILE A 34 -11.10 7.27 7.80
CA ILE A 34 -9.92 7.62 7.01
C ILE A 34 -8.83 6.56 7.13
N ASN A 35 -8.48 6.20 8.37
CA ASN A 35 -7.37 5.27 8.62
C ASN A 35 -7.62 3.91 7.98
N ARG A 36 -8.87 3.45 8.05
CA ARG A 36 -9.28 2.18 7.47
C ARG A 36 -9.23 2.23 5.95
N GLN A 37 -9.71 3.31 5.33
CA GLN A 37 -9.66 3.50 3.88
C GLN A 37 -8.22 3.54 3.36
N VAL A 38 -7.38 4.39 3.95
CA VAL A 38 -5.96 4.51 3.57
C VAL A 38 -5.25 3.16 3.76
N LEU A 39 -5.49 2.45 4.85
CA LEU A 39 -4.86 1.15 5.10
C LEU A 39 -5.27 0.11 4.04
N ILE A 40 -6.54 0.00 3.69
CA ILE A 40 -7.01 -0.97 2.68
C ILE A 40 -6.43 -0.63 1.30
N VAL A 41 -6.49 0.64 0.88
CA VAL A 41 -6.01 1.07 -0.45
C VAL A 41 -4.51 0.82 -0.61
N PHE A 42 -3.73 0.89 0.47
CA PHE A 42 -2.31 0.55 0.44
C PHE A 42 -2.03 -0.94 0.62
N PHE A 43 -2.72 -1.68 1.50
CA PHE A 43 -2.38 -3.08 1.75
C PHE A 43 -2.91 -4.03 0.68
N LEU A 44 -4.05 -3.73 0.06
CA LEU A 44 -4.65 -4.61 -0.96
C LEU A 44 -3.72 -4.82 -2.18
N PRO A 45 -3.10 -3.77 -2.77
CA PRO A 45 -2.11 -3.96 -3.84
C PRO A 45 -0.88 -4.76 -3.40
N LEU A 46 -0.38 -4.53 -2.17
CA LEU A 46 0.78 -5.24 -1.64
C LEU A 46 0.51 -6.74 -1.53
N VAL A 47 -0.63 -7.12 -0.95
CA VAL A 47 -1.06 -8.52 -0.86
C VAL A 47 -1.23 -9.13 -2.25
N THR A 48 -1.84 -8.40 -3.18
CA THR A 48 -2.03 -8.86 -4.56
C THR A 48 -0.70 -9.12 -5.25
N ALA A 49 0.31 -8.26 -5.06
CA ALA A 49 1.65 -8.45 -5.60
C ALA A 49 2.32 -9.74 -5.06
N PHE A 50 2.16 -10.03 -3.77
CA PHE A 50 2.69 -11.25 -3.18
C PHE A 50 2.00 -12.51 -3.68
N ILE A 51 0.67 -12.50 -3.78
CA ILE A 51 -0.10 -13.61 -4.33
C ILE A 51 0.31 -13.86 -5.79
N HIS A 52 0.38 -12.81 -6.59
CA HIS A 52 0.79 -12.88 -7.99
C HIS A 52 2.22 -13.44 -8.12
N THR A 53 3.15 -12.96 -7.29
CA THR A 53 4.54 -13.44 -7.29
C THR A 53 4.64 -14.91 -6.85
N ALA A 54 3.90 -15.32 -5.81
CA ALA A 54 3.89 -16.71 -5.35
C ALA A 54 3.37 -17.67 -6.42
N PHE A 55 2.34 -17.27 -7.17
CA PHE A 55 1.84 -18.03 -8.31
C PHE A 55 2.89 -18.09 -9.44
N ALA A 56 3.45 -16.94 -9.83
CA ALA A 56 4.45 -16.83 -10.88
C ALA A 56 5.75 -17.58 -10.54
N PHE A 57 6.12 -17.67 -9.26
CA PHE A 57 7.35 -18.32 -8.79
C PHE A 57 7.51 -19.74 -9.30
N LYS A 58 6.43 -20.53 -9.30
CA LYS A 58 6.46 -21.91 -9.81
C LYS A 58 6.89 -21.98 -11.28
N MET A 59 6.47 -21.01 -12.08
CA MET A 59 6.77 -20.94 -13.51
C MET A 59 8.18 -20.40 -13.74
N TYR A 60 8.50 -19.21 -13.23
CA TYR A 60 9.78 -18.60 -13.55
C TYR A 60 10.97 -19.31 -12.89
N ARG A 61 10.78 -19.98 -11.73
CA ARG A 61 11.82 -20.85 -11.16
C ARG A 61 12.23 -21.94 -12.14
N LYS A 62 11.27 -22.60 -12.81
CA LYS A 62 11.57 -23.64 -13.80
C LYS A 62 12.31 -23.05 -15.00
N ILE A 63 11.88 -21.88 -15.49
CA ILE A 63 12.54 -21.20 -16.60
C ILE A 63 13.99 -20.88 -16.25
N ILE A 64 14.24 -20.28 -15.08
CA ILE A 64 15.59 -19.91 -14.62
C ILE A 64 16.47 -21.15 -14.40
N GLN A 65 15.90 -22.27 -13.94
CA GLN A 65 16.61 -23.54 -13.83
C GLN A 65 17.07 -24.10 -15.19
N LEU A 66 16.37 -23.82 -16.29
CA LEU A 66 16.84 -24.20 -17.64
C LEU A 66 18.14 -23.50 -18.04
N PHE A 67 18.44 -22.33 -17.44
CA PHE A 67 19.70 -21.62 -17.62
C PHE A 67 20.79 -22.05 -16.62
N GLY A 68 20.57 -23.13 -15.87
CA GLY A 68 21.55 -23.70 -14.94
C GLY A 68 21.59 -23.07 -13.55
N VAL A 69 20.62 -22.21 -13.20
CA VAL A 69 20.56 -21.56 -11.89
C VAL A 69 19.80 -22.43 -10.89
N ASP A 70 20.37 -22.65 -9.70
CA ASP A 70 19.72 -23.39 -8.63
C ASP A 70 18.38 -22.73 -8.21
N GLY A 71 17.36 -23.56 -7.97
CA GLY A 71 16.06 -23.10 -7.47
C GLY A 71 16.14 -22.42 -6.10
N ASN A 72 17.10 -22.81 -5.25
CA ASN A 72 17.37 -22.17 -3.96
C ASN A 72 17.94 -20.76 -4.12
N VAL A 73 18.85 -20.56 -5.10
CA VAL A 73 19.37 -19.23 -5.44
C VAL A 73 18.23 -18.34 -5.92
N THR A 74 17.36 -18.87 -6.78
CA THR A 74 16.17 -18.16 -7.29
C THR A 74 15.21 -17.80 -6.15
N LEU A 75 14.96 -18.72 -5.21
CA LEU A 75 14.12 -18.46 -4.04
C LEU A 75 14.70 -17.37 -3.15
N ASN A 76 15.99 -17.47 -2.81
CA ASN A 76 16.67 -16.51 -1.95
C ASN A 76 16.66 -15.10 -2.56
N ALA A 77 16.97 -14.99 -3.85
CA ALA A 77 16.90 -13.72 -4.58
C ALA A 77 15.48 -13.13 -4.55
N THR A 78 14.45 -13.97 -4.75
CA THR A 78 13.04 -13.55 -4.70
C THR A 78 12.67 -13.02 -3.31
N ILE A 79 13.10 -13.69 -2.24
CA ILE A 79 12.83 -13.27 -0.85
C ILE A 79 13.54 -11.93 -0.56
N VAL A 80 14.81 -11.78 -0.93
CA VAL A 80 15.57 -10.55 -0.71
C VAL A 80 14.95 -9.37 -1.45
N ILE A 81 14.62 -9.54 -2.74
CA ILE A 81 13.97 -8.49 -3.53
C ILE A 81 12.59 -8.16 -2.96
N GLY A 82 11.82 -9.18 -2.56
CA GLY A 82 10.52 -8.99 -1.90
C GLY A 82 10.62 -8.21 -0.59
N ALA A 83 11.65 -8.47 0.22
CA ALA A 83 11.90 -7.73 1.45
C ALA A 83 12.25 -6.26 1.17
N ILE A 84 13.13 -5.99 0.20
CA ILE A 84 13.47 -4.62 -0.23
C ILE A 84 12.22 -3.90 -0.73
N PHE A 85 11.41 -4.57 -1.54
CA PHE A 85 10.15 -4.02 -2.04
C PHE A 85 9.21 -3.62 -0.90
N VAL A 86 9.04 -4.47 0.12
CA VAL A 86 8.22 -4.14 1.31
C VAL A 86 8.75 -2.93 2.04
N VAL A 87 10.06 -2.85 2.26
CA VAL A 87 10.67 -1.71 2.97
C VAL A 87 10.38 -0.41 2.22
N VAL A 88 10.64 -0.37 0.91
CA VAL A 88 10.35 0.80 0.07
C VAL A 88 8.86 1.13 0.09
N TYR A 89 8.00 0.11 -0.01
CA TYR A 89 6.55 0.28 0.02
C TYR A 89 6.06 0.90 1.32
N LEU A 90 6.58 0.44 2.46
CA LEU A 90 6.23 0.97 3.79
C LEU A 90 6.69 2.41 3.97
N ILE A 91 7.85 2.79 3.41
CA ILE A 91 8.31 4.18 3.40
C ILE A 91 7.32 5.07 2.63
N VAL A 92 6.92 4.64 1.42
CA VAL A 92 5.96 5.39 0.60
C VAL A 92 4.59 5.49 1.30
N TYR A 93 4.13 4.41 1.92
CA TYR A 93 2.91 4.41 2.74
C TYR A 93 3.00 5.44 3.87
N GLN A 94 4.12 5.46 4.62
CA GLN A 94 4.28 6.37 5.74
C GLN A 94 4.32 7.84 5.30
N ILE A 95 5.00 8.15 4.20
CA ILE A 95 5.01 9.50 3.60
C ILE A 95 3.59 9.91 3.20
N THR A 96 2.90 9.05 2.44
CA THR A 96 1.58 9.36 1.92
C THR A 96 0.55 9.54 3.03
N SER A 97 0.55 8.62 4.02
CA SER A 97 -0.36 8.68 5.16
C SER A 97 -0.14 9.97 5.96
N ARG A 98 1.11 10.35 6.24
CA ARG A 98 1.41 11.61 6.93
C ARG A 98 0.91 12.83 6.16
N SER A 99 1.11 12.86 4.84
CA SER A 99 0.60 13.95 4.00
C SER A 99 -0.93 14.01 4.01
N TYR A 100 -1.61 12.87 3.87
CA TYR A 100 -3.07 12.75 3.92
C TYR A 100 -3.64 13.29 5.25
N TYR A 101 -3.07 12.86 6.39
CA TYR A 101 -3.48 13.39 7.70
C TYR A 101 -3.25 14.90 7.84
N LYS A 102 -2.16 15.43 7.28
CA LYS A 102 -1.85 16.87 7.35
C LYS A 102 -2.87 17.70 6.57
N ILE A 103 -3.43 17.16 5.48
CA ILE A 103 -4.47 17.81 4.68
C ILE A 103 -5.78 17.89 5.47
N ILE A 104 -6.19 16.79 6.12
CA ILE A 104 -7.44 16.74 6.90
C ILE A 104 -7.39 17.62 8.17
N LYS A 105 -6.22 17.71 8.80
CA LYS A 105 -6.05 18.50 10.03
C LYS A 105 -6.00 20.02 9.77
N ARG A 106 -5.73 20.44 8.54
CA ARG A 106 -5.84 21.84 8.14
C ARG A 106 -7.28 22.18 7.89
#